data_AF-A0A087UUA5-F1
#
_entry.id   AF-A0A087UUA5-F1
#
_cell.length_a   1.000
_cell.length_b   1.000
_cell.length_c   1.000
_cell.angle_alpha   90.00
_cell.angle_beta   90.00
_cell.angle_gamma   90.00
#
_symmetry.space_group_name_H-M   'P 1'
#
loop_
_entity.id
_entity.type
_entity.pdbx_description
1 polymer ?
#
loop_
_entity_poly.entity_id
_entity_poly.type
_entity_poly.pdbx_seq_one_letter_code
_entity_poly.pdbx_strand_id
1 'polypeptide(L)' 'MTLAEVQCHLNEEGASNLVVELIMKNPSHAIFLESVELGIALLE' A
#
# COMPACT_ATOMS: atom_id res chain seq x y z
N MET A 1 18.33 0.80 8.17
CA MET A 1 16.90 0.93 7.87
C MET A 1 16.58 2.38 7.61
N THR A 2 16.82 2.79 6.37
CA THR A 2 16.30 4.02 5.78
C THR A 2 14.85 3.81 5.36
N LEU A 3 14.12 4.89 5.07
CA LEU A 3 12.74 4.81 4.57
C LEU A 3 12.67 3.96 3.28
N ALA A 4 13.60 4.18 2.35
CA ALA A 4 13.70 3.43 1.10
C ALA A 4 13.91 1.92 1.32
N GLU A 5 14.71 1.52 2.32
CA GLU A 5 14.90 0.11 2.66
C GLU A 5 13.60 -0.53 3.16
N VAL A 6 12.81 0.19 3.96
CA VAL A 6 11.51 -0.30 4.46
C VAL A 6 10.49 -0.42 3.32
N GLN A 7 10.42 0.56 2.45
CA GLN A 7 9.50 0.55 1.30
C GLN A 7 9.85 -0.56 0.31
N CYS A 8 11.14 -0.75 0.02
CA CYS A 8 11.59 -1.82 -0.84
C CYS A 8 11.22 -3.18 -0.25
N HIS A 9 11.46 -3.38 1.05
CA HIS A 9 11.08 -4.60 1.75
C HIS A 9 9.56 -4.84 1.73
N LEU A 10 8.74 -3.83 2.05
CA LEU A 10 7.29 -3.96 2.02
C LEU A 10 6.77 -4.25 0.61
N ASN A 11 7.36 -3.64 -0.41
CA ASN A 11 7.01 -3.92 -1.80
C ASN A 11 7.40 -5.34 -2.21
N GLU A 12 8.57 -5.83 -1.78
CA GLU A 12 8.99 -7.22 -1.97
C GLU A 12 8.03 -8.22 -1.30
N GLU A 13 7.52 -7.87 -0.12
CA GLU A 13 6.48 -8.65 0.58
C GLU A 13 5.07 -8.50 -0.03
N GLY A 14 4.93 -7.71 -1.10
CA GLY A 14 3.69 -7.61 -1.88
C GLY A 14 2.71 -6.54 -1.41
N ALA A 15 3.15 -5.54 -0.63
CA ALA A 15 2.28 -4.46 -0.16
C ALA A 15 1.59 -3.70 -1.32
N SER A 16 2.28 -3.48 -2.43
CA SER A 16 1.70 -2.85 -3.63
C SER A 16 0.57 -3.68 -4.24
N ASN A 17 0.72 -5.01 -4.29
CA ASN A 17 -0.34 -5.91 -4.76
C ASN A 17 -1.55 -5.85 -3.84
N LEU A 18 -1.33 -5.84 -2.52
CA LEU A 18 -2.40 -5.71 -1.52
C LEU A 18 -3.18 -4.40 -1.69
N VAL A 19 -2.50 -3.27 -1.89
CA VAL A 19 -3.14 -1.96 -2.15
C VAL A 19 -4.05 -2.02 -3.37
N VAL A 20 -3.58 -2.60 -4.48
CA VAL A 20 -4.38 -2.76 -5.70
C VAL A 20 -5.60 -3.63 -5.45
N GLU A 21 -5.45 -4.75 -4.75
CA GLU A 21 -6.57 -5.64 -4.43
C GLU A 21 -7.61 -4.95 -3.54
N LEU A 22 -7.16 -4.23 -2.51
CA LEU A 22 -8.05 -3.53 -1.59
C LEU A 22 -8.86 -2.45 -2.31
N ILE A 23 -8.22 -1.66 -3.18
CA ILE A 23 -8.88 -0.64 -4.00
C ILE A 23 -9.90 -1.25 -4.96
N MET A 24 -9.56 -2.36 -5.61
CA MET A 24 -10.44 -2.98 -6.61
C MET A 24 -11.62 -3.75 -6.01
N LYS A 25 -11.46 -4.32 -4.79
CA LYS A 25 -12.40 -5.31 -4.25
C LYS A 25 -13.21 -4.83 -3.05
N ASN A 26 -12.80 -3.77 -2.34
CA ASN A 26 -13.53 -3.33 -1.15
C ASN A 26 -14.56 -2.23 -1.44
N PRO A 27 -15.85 -2.44 -1.10
CA PRO A 27 -16.87 -1.38 -1.22
C PRO A 27 -16.81 -0.37 -0.06
N SER A 28 -16.02 -0.64 0.99
CA SER A 28 -15.89 0.27 2.14
C SER A 28 -15.01 1.46 1.78
N HIS A 29 -15.59 2.66 1.87
CA HIS A 29 -14.88 3.91 1.60
C HIS A 29 -13.68 4.14 2.53
N ALA A 30 -13.79 3.72 3.81
CA ALA A 30 -12.70 3.85 4.77
C ALA A 30 -11.50 2.97 4.38
N ILE A 31 -11.75 1.71 4.01
CA ILE A 31 -10.70 0.78 3.56
C ILE A 31 -10.04 1.30 2.28
N PHE A 32 -10.83 1.83 1.35
CA PHE A 32 -10.30 2.45 0.14
C PHE A 32 -9.34 3.61 0.46
N LEU A 33 -9.73 4.51 1.37
CA LEU A 33 -8.91 5.66 1.73
C LEU A 33 -7.58 5.24 2.39
N GLU A 34 -7.63 4.34 3.38
CA GLU A 34 -6.42 3.81 4.03
C GLU A 34 -5.50 3.08 3.04
N SER A 35 -6.07 2.38 2.05
CA SER A 35 -5.29 1.70 1.00
C SER A 35 -4.57 2.70 0.09
N VAL A 36 -5.20 3.83 -0.23
CA VAL A 36 -4.58 4.90 -1.01
C VAL A 36 -3.44 5.56 -0.24
N GLU A 37 -3.63 5.86 1.05
CA GLU A 37 -2.59 6.42 1.91
C GLU A 37 -1.37 5.50 2.02
N LEU A 38 -1.61 4.18 2.17
CA LEU A 38 -0.55 3.19 2.15
C LEU A 38 0.19 3.18 0.80
N GLY A 39 -0.54 3.27 -0.32
CA GLY A 39 0.05 3.35 -1.65
C GLY A 39 0.96 4.57 -1.82
N ILE A 40 0.58 5.73 -1.29
CA ILE A 40 1.42 6.94 -1.31
C ILE A 40 2.68 6.72 -0.47
N ALA A 41 2.54 6.18 0.73
CA ALA A 41 3.67 5.93 1.63
C ALA A 41 4.70 4.92 1.07
N LEU A 42 4.30 4.06 0.12
CA LEU A 42 5.22 3.14 -0.56
C LEU A 42 6.00 3.81 -1.71
N LEU A 43 5.58 4.99 -2.17
CA LEU A 43 6.16 5.71 -3.31
C LEU A 43 7.06 6.89 -2.92
N GLU A 44 6.88 7.45 -1.72
CA GLU A 44 7.59 8.66 -1.23
C GLU A 44 8.99 8.41 -0.67
#